data_AF-A0A800CJ09-F1
#
_entry.id   AF-A0A800CJ09-F1
#
_cell.length_a   1.000
_cell.length_b   1.000
_cell.length_c   1.000
_cell.angle_alpha   90.00
_cell.angle_beta   90.00
_cell.angle_gamma   90.00
#
_symmetry.space_group_name_H-M   'P 1'
#
loop_
_entity.id
_entity.type
_entity.pdbx_description
1 polymer ?
#
loop_
_entity_poly.entity_id
_entity_poly.type
_entity_poly.pdbx_seq_one_letter_code
_entity_poly.pdbx_strand_id
1 'polypeptide(L)'
;MSNWQTRALKFARQHNFHPDPGVYALDCLSELGEAAKEILLATDYGQRPYTPNEEIAGELGDVLYSLCLLAAAAGVDLEMAFNDTLAKYGRRWQESGHTGSQ
;
A
#
# COMPACT_ATOMS: atom_id res chain seq x y z
N MET A 1 -1.04 -10.92 -17.78
CA MET A 1 -1.83 -10.99 -16.53
C MET A 1 -2.05 -9.57 -16.03
N SER A 2 -3.25 -9.20 -15.57
CA SER A 2 -3.44 -7.86 -14.98
C SER A 2 -2.94 -7.87 -13.54
N ASN A 3 -1.93 -7.07 -13.23
CA ASN A 3 -1.52 -6.81 -11.85
C ASN A 3 -2.52 -5.86 -11.15
N TRP A 4 -2.37 -5.66 -9.83
CA TRP A 4 -3.26 -4.80 -9.04
C TRP A 4 -3.33 -3.38 -9.59
N GLN A 5 -2.18 -2.82 -9.98
CA GLN A 5 -2.10 -1.48 -10.58
C GLN A 5 -2.98 -1.35 -11.83
N THR A 6 -2.92 -2.31 -12.75
CA THR A 6 -3.74 -2.31 -13.97
C THR A 6 -5.23 -2.39 -13.64
N ARG A 7 -5.62 -3.18 -12.64
CA ARG A 7 -7.02 -3.32 -12.21
C ARG A 7 -7.55 -2.01 -11.60
N ALA A 8 -6.78 -1.39 -10.72
CA ALA A 8 -7.12 -0.11 -10.10
C ALA A 8 -7.29 1.00 -11.15
N LEU A 9 -6.36 1.09 -12.11
CA LEU A 9 -6.42 2.09 -13.18
C LEU A 9 -7.64 1.90 -14.08
N LYS A 10 -7.96 0.66 -14.42
CA LYS A 10 -9.14 0.36 -15.24
C LYS A 10 -10.41 0.86 -14.53
N PHE A 11 -10.53 0.60 -13.23
CA PHE A 11 -11.66 1.07 -12.44
C PHE A 11 -11.68 2.61 -12.36
N ALA A 12 -10.57 3.26 -12.00
CA ALA A 12 -10.50 4.73 -11.94
C ALA A 12 -10.87 5.41 -13.27
N ARG A 13 -10.39 4.87 -14.40
CA ARG A 13 -10.71 5.38 -15.74
C ARG A 13 -12.18 5.22 -16.10
N GLN A 14 -12.81 4.10 -15.73
CA GLN A 14 -14.26 3.88 -15.94
C GLN A 14 -15.11 4.94 -15.24
N HIS A 15 -14.60 5.50 -14.14
CA HIS A 15 -15.27 6.54 -13.35
C HIS A 15 -14.67 7.95 -13.54
N ASN A 16 -13.82 8.16 -14.56
CA ASN A 16 -13.19 9.44 -14.91
C ASN A 16 -12.31 10.09 -13.81
N PHE A 17 -11.75 9.32 -12.88
CA PHE A 17 -10.81 9.83 -11.90
C PHE A 17 -9.42 10.08 -12.53
N HIS A 18 -9.05 11.35 -12.71
CA HIS A 18 -7.69 11.77 -13.08
C HIS A 18 -7.13 12.91 -12.20
N PRO A 19 -7.06 12.75 -10.86
CA PRO A 19 -6.33 13.63 -9.96
C PRO A 19 -4.83 13.70 -10.25
N ASP A 20 -4.23 14.82 -9.84
CA ASP A 20 -2.80 15.05 -9.77
C ASP A 20 -2.11 14.08 -8.78
N PRO A 21 -0.84 13.69 -8.97
CA PRO A 21 -0.10 12.83 -8.04
C PRO A 21 -0.15 13.32 -6.58
N GLY A 22 -0.19 14.63 -6.33
CA GLY A 22 -0.27 15.18 -4.98
C GLY A 22 -1.59 14.83 -4.27
N VAL A 23 -2.70 14.76 -5.02
CA VAL A 23 -4.00 14.34 -4.46
C VAL A 23 -3.94 12.86 -4.09
N TYR A 24 -3.44 12.01 -4.98
CA TYR A 24 -3.29 10.58 -4.69
C TYR A 24 -2.29 10.28 -3.57
N ALA A 25 -1.28 11.14 -3.37
CA ALA A 25 -0.36 11.00 -2.25
C ALA A 25 -1.06 11.27 -0.91
N LEU A 26 -1.91 12.30 -0.85
CA LEU A 26 -2.70 12.63 0.33
C LEU A 26 -3.78 11.57 0.60
N ASP A 27 -4.42 11.08 -0.45
CA ASP A 27 -5.39 9.98 -0.40
C ASP A 27 -4.74 8.72 0.20
N CYS A 28 -3.62 8.27 -0.38
CA CYS A 28 -2.85 7.13 0.14
C CYS A 28 -2.39 7.30 1.59
N LEU A 29 -2.04 8.53 2.01
CA LEU A 29 -1.72 8.82 3.40
C LEU A 29 -2.96 8.73 4.30
N SER A 30 -4.13 9.19 3.83
CA SER A 30 -5.40 9.09 4.54
C SER A 30 -5.78 7.63 4.78
N GLU A 31 -5.80 6.81 3.73
CA GLU A 31 -6.14 5.38 3.82
C GLU A 31 -5.21 4.63 4.78
N LEU A 32 -3.91 4.97 4.76
CA LEU A 32 -2.95 4.38 5.71
C LEU A 32 -3.24 4.80 7.15
N GLY A 33 -3.72 6.03 7.35
CA GLY A 33 -4.17 6.54 8.64
C GLY A 33 -5.42 5.80 9.14
N GLU A 34 -6.37 5.49 8.26
CA GLU A 34 -7.57 4.71 8.58
C GLU A 34 -7.21 3.27 8.98
N ALA A 35 -6.35 2.60 8.20
CA ALA A 35 -5.80 1.30 8.58
C ALA A 35 -5.10 1.32 9.96
N ALA A 36 -4.31 2.36 10.25
CA ALA A 36 -3.66 2.52 11.54
C ALA A 36 -4.66 2.73 12.67
N LYS A 37 -5.72 3.51 12.42
CA LYS A 37 -6.81 3.74 13.38
C LYS A 37 -7.55 2.44 13.71
N GLU A 38 -7.84 1.61 12.72
CA GLU A 38 -8.50 0.31 12.96
C GLU A 38 -7.64 -0.61 13.82
N ILE A 39 -6.31 -0.61 13.64
CA ILE A 39 -5.40 -1.33 14.54
C ILE A 39 -5.45 -0.75 15.96
N LEU A 40 -5.48 0.57 16.12
CA LEU A 40 -5.62 1.21 17.44
C LEU A 40 -6.93 0.80 18.12
N LEU A 41 -8.06 0.82 17.40
CA LEU A 41 -9.35 0.41 17.95
C LEU A 41 -9.38 -1.09 18.28
N ALA A 42 -8.84 -1.94 17.40
CA ALA A 42 -8.74 -3.38 17.62
C ALA A 42 -7.91 -3.71 18.87
N THR A 43 -6.89 -2.91 19.17
CA THR A 43 -6.01 -3.08 20.33
C THR A 43 -6.46 -2.31 21.57
N ASP A 44 -7.61 -1.62 21.56
CA ASP A 44 -8.02 -0.68 22.62
C ASP A 44 -6.88 0.30 22.97
N TYR A 45 -6.36 0.95 21.93
CA TYR A 45 -5.21 1.85 22.00
C TYR A 45 -3.99 1.19 22.67
N GLY A 46 -3.74 -0.09 22.36
CA GLY A 46 -2.64 -0.88 22.88
C GLY A 46 -2.88 -1.58 24.23
N GLN A 47 -4.08 -1.47 24.81
CA GLN A 47 -4.42 -2.13 26.08
C GLN A 47 -4.71 -3.63 25.93
N ARG A 48 -4.93 -4.13 24.71
CA ARG A 48 -5.11 -5.57 24.44
C ARG A 48 -4.39 -6.03 23.17
N PRO A 49 -4.07 -7.34 23.05
CA PRO A 49 -3.48 -7.90 21.85
C PRO A 49 -4.34 -7.66 20.62
N TYR A 50 -3.68 -7.45 19.47
CA TYR A 50 -4.36 -7.31 18.19
C TYR A 50 -5.06 -8.62 17.79
N THR A 51 -6.31 -8.50 17.34
CA THR A 51 -7.06 -9.57 16.72
C THR A 51 -7.53 -9.08 15.35
N PRO A 52 -7.22 -9.80 14.25
CA PRO A 52 -7.70 -9.43 12.92
C PRO A 52 -9.23 -9.35 12.87
N ASN A 53 -9.74 -8.34 12.17
CA ASN A 53 -11.16 -8.13 11.92
C ASN A 53 -11.41 -7.84 10.43
N GLU A 54 -12.66 -7.62 10.04
CA GLU A 54 -12.98 -7.37 8.61
C GLU A 54 -12.65 -5.93 8.21
N GLU A 55 -12.70 -5.02 9.17
CA GLU A 55 -12.43 -3.59 9.02
C GLU A 55 -11.00 -3.35 8.52
N ILE A 56 -9.99 -3.91 9.19
CA ILE A 56 -8.59 -3.79 8.75
C ILE A 56 -8.35 -4.38 7.35
N ALA A 57 -9.10 -5.40 6.96
CA ALA A 57 -8.97 -5.98 5.62
C ALA A 57 -9.50 -5.03 4.55
N GLY A 58 -10.57 -4.28 4.83
CA GLY A 58 -11.08 -3.19 4.00
C GLY A 58 -10.04 -2.10 3.83
N GLU A 59 -9.54 -1.56 4.95
CA GLU A 59 -8.58 -0.45 4.95
C GLU A 59 -7.28 -0.79 4.21
N LEU A 60 -6.76 -2.01 4.37
CA LEU A 60 -5.58 -2.45 3.62
C LEU A 60 -5.86 -2.56 2.11
N GLY A 61 -7.10 -2.87 1.73
CA GLY A 61 -7.57 -2.83 0.35
C GLY A 61 -7.56 -1.41 -0.21
N ASP A 62 -8.03 -0.43 0.56
CA ASP A 62 -8.09 0.97 0.18
C ASP A 62 -6.68 1.59 0.09
N VAL A 63 -5.77 1.22 1.01
CA VAL A 63 -4.34 1.55 0.92
C VAL A 63 -3.71 1.00 -0.37
N LEU A 64 -3.99 -0.25 -0.72
CA LEU A 64 -3.46 -0.84 -1.95
C LEU A 64 -4.01 -0.11 -3.19
N TYR A 65 -5.30 0.22 -3.19
CA TYR A 65 -5.96 0.92 -4.29
C TYR A 65 -5.36 2.32 -4.49
N SER A 66 -5.28 3.12 -3.44
CA SER A 66 -4.72 4.48 -3.48
C SER A 66 -3.23 4.50 -3.86
N LEU A 67 -2.43 3.54 -3.36
CA LEU A 67 -1.03 3.36 -3.79
C LEU A 67 -0.91 3.05 -5.29
N CYS A 68 -1.80 2.22 -5.83
CA CYS A 68 -1.82 1.89 -7.25
C CYS A 68 -2.08 3.13 -8.12
N LEU A 69 -3.01 3.99 -7.70
CA LEU A 69 -3.32 5.23 -8.41
C LEU A 69 -2.20 6.26 -8.30
N LEU A 70 -1.61 6.41 -7.11
CA LEU A 70 -0.43 7.25 -6.89
C LEU A 70 0.71 6.84 -7.80
N ALA A 71 1.05 5.55 -7.83
CA ALA A 71 2.14 5.05 -8.65
C ALA A 71 1.91 5.33 -10.15
N ALA A 72 0.68 5.12 -10.63
CA ALA A 72 0.37 5.43 -12.02
C ALA A 72 0.45 6.93 -12.33
N ALA A 73 -0.05 7.78 -11.43
CA ALA A 73 0.05 9.23 -11.59
C ALA A 73 1.51 9.71 -11.57
N ALA A 74 2.36 9.06 -10.76
CA ALA A 74 3.80 9.30 -10.69
C ALA A 74 4.62 8.65 -11.83
N GLY A 75 4.00 7.89 -12.73
CA GLY A 75 4.70 7.20 -13.83
C GLY A 75 5.55 6.01 -13.39
N VAL A 76 5.20 5.37 -12.26
CA VAL A 76 5.91 4.22 -11.68
C VAL A 76 5.19 2.91 -12.03
N ASP A 77 5.94 1.93 -12.52
CA ASP A 77 5.49 0.53 -12.63
C ASP A 77 5.70 -0.18 -11.28
N LEU A 78 4.60 -0.47 -10.57
CA LEU A 78 4.67 -1.07 -9.23
C LEU A 78 5.22 -2.50 -9.25
N GLU A 79 4.97 -3.27 -10.30
CA GLU A 79 5.44 -4.65 -10.40
C GLU A 79 6.97 -4.65 -10.53
N MET A 80 7.50 -3.79 -11.40
CA MET A 80 8.94 -3.62 -11.56
C MET A 80 9.59 -3.12 -10.26
N ALA A 81 9.03 -2.07 -9.65
CA ALA A 81 9.53 -1.50 -8.41
C ALA A 81 9.51 -2.50 -7.23
N PHE A 82 8.47 -3.33 -7.14
CA PHE A 82 8.38 -4.38 -6.13
C PHE A 82 9.42 -5.48 -6.34
N ASN A 83 9.60 -5.95 -7.57
CA ASN A 83 10.62 -6.95 -7.91
C ASN A 83 12.04 -6.45 -7.60
N ASP A 84 12.36 -5.20 -7.92
CA ASP A 84 13.64 -4.58 -7.58
C ASP A 84 13.86 -4.49 -6.06
N THR A 85 12.80 -4.17 -5.32
CA THR A 85 12.80 -4.11 -3.85
C THR A 85 13.05 -5.49 -3.24
N LEU A 86 12.37 -6.54 -3.74
CA LEU A 86 12.60 -7.92 -3.30
C LEU A 86 14.03 -8.38 -3.60
N ALA A 87 14.57 -8.09 -4.78
CA ALA A 87 15.95 -8.43 -5.13
C ALA A 87 16.95 -7.75 -4.17
N LYS A 88 16.70 -6.48 -3.82
CA LYS A 88 17.50 -5.74 -2.84
C LYS A 88 17.44 -6.37 -1.44
N TYR A 89 16.26 -6.76 -0.96
CA TYR A 89 16.13 -7.44 0.33
C TYR A 89 16.77 -8.83 0.33
N GLY A 90 16.62 -9.58 -0.77
CA GLY A 90 17.25 -10.89 -0.95
C GLY A 90 18.77 -10.81 -0.85
N ARG A 91 19.41 -9.83 -1.50
CA ARG A 91 20.86 -9.60 -1.39
C ARG A 91 21.29 -9.28 0.04
N ARG A 92 20.59 -8.35 0.72
CA ARG A 92 20.90 -7.98 2.11
C ARG A 92 20.82 -9.16 3.07
N TRP A 93 19.81 -10.01 2.89
CA TRP A 93 19.65 -11.22 3.69
C TRP A 93 20.84 -12.18 3.53
N GLN A 94 21.31 -12.37 2.30
CA GLN A 94 22.48 -13.21 2.01
C GLN A 94 23.79 -12.63 2.56
N GLU A 95 23.94 -11.30 2.57
CA GLU A 95 25.16 -10.62 3.01
C GLU A 95 25.26 -10.44 4.53
N SER A 96 24.14 -10.29 5.23
CA SER A 96 24.13 -9.86 6.64
C SER A 96 23.26 -10.69 7.58
N GLY A 97 22.45 -11.63 7.06
CA GLY A 97 21.50 -12.40 7.86
C GLY A 97 20.29 -11.61 8.37
N HIS A 98 20.13 -10.34 7.96
CA HIS A 98 18.99 -9.49 8.30
C HIS A 98 18.60 -8.53 7.16
N THR A 99 17.32 -8.17 7.04
CA THR A 99 16.77 -7.39 5.91
C THR A 99 16.79 -5.87 6.08
N GLY A 100 17.12 -5.36 7.27
CA GLY A 100 17.14 -3.92 7.56
C GLY A 100 18.30 -3.18 6.89
N SER A 101 18.07 -1.95 6.39
CA SER A 101 19.15 -0.98 6.16
C SER A 101 19.34 -0.14 7.40
N GLN A 102 20.58 0.00 7.85
CA GLN A 102 21.01 1.18 8.59
C GLN A 102 21.09 2.39 7.66
#